data_AF-A0A5D4H8K8-F1
#
_entry.id   AF-A0A5D4H8K8-F1
#
_cell.length_a   1.000
_cell.length_b   1.000
_cell.length_c   1.000
_cell.angle_alpha   90.00
_cell.angle_beta   90.00
_cell.angle_gamma   90.00
#
_symmetry.space_group_name_H-M   'P 1'
#
loop_
_entity.id
_entity.type
_entity.pdbx_description
1 polymer ?
#
loop_
_entity_poly.entity_id
_entity_poly.type
_entity_poly.pdbx_seq_one_letter_code
_entity_poly.pdbx_strand_id
1 'polypeptide(L)'
;MRTLKIYWLRASAAVLTLMLGLGLFVNAMEKDGGAATEANQPTEVPYYYTGPEAPDLADLQNLGNWSTSQEPNHTCGEESDIPCFIMADSETSLNSKLQAANNVGDVLNESPSRRENQ
;
A
#
# COMPACT_ATOMS: atom_id res chain seq x y z
N MET A 1 -6.22 22.95 63.71
CA MET A 1 -6.26 21.70 62.91
C MET A 1 -7.57 21.55 62.12
N ARG A 2 -7.97 22.52 61.28
CA ARG A 2 -9.20 22.44 60.45
C ARG A 2 -8.97 22.70 58.95
N THR A 3 -7.84 23.30 58.57
CA THR A 3 -7.49 23.68 57.19
C THR A 3 -6.90 22.53 56.36
N LEU A 4 -6.33 21.50 56.99
CA LEU A 4 -5.76 20.33 56.29
C LEU A 4 -6.81 19.39 55.67
N LYS A 5 -8.04 19.36 56.22
CA LYS A 5 -9.12 18.50 55.71
C LYS A 5 -9.78 19.03 54.43
N ILE A 6 -9.69 20.33 54.17
CA ILE A 6 -10.36 20.97 53.03
C ILE A 6 -9.58 20.73 51.72
N TYR A 7 -8.25 20.59 51.80
CA TYR A 7 -7.42 20.31 50.63
C TYR A 7 -7.57 18.88 50.09
N TRP A 8 -7.88 17.90 50.94
CA TRP A 8 -8.10 16.52 50.53
C TRP A 8 -9.37 16.32 49.67
N LEU A 9 -10.43 17.08 49.95
CA LEU A 9 -11.69 17.02 49.19
C LEU A 9 -11.59 17.66 47.80
N ARG A 10 -10.67 18.62 47.61
CA ARG A 10 -10.47 19.28 46.30
C ARG A 10 -9.62 18.45 45.35
N ALA A 11 -8.68 17.65 45.88
CA ALA A 11 -7.86 16.76 45.06
C ALA A 11 -8.68 15.60 44.47
N SER A 12 -9.65 15.05 45.21
CA SER A 12 -10.47 13.92 44.74
C SER A 12 -11.46 14.29 43.63
N ALA A 13 -11.98 15.52 43.63
CA ALA A 13 -12.92 15.98 42.60
C ALA A 13 -12.25 16.12 41.22
N ALA A 14 -10.99 16.58 41.18
CA ALA A 14 -10.23 16.76 39.95
C ALA A 14 -9.82 15.44 39.29
N VAL A 15 -9.57 14.40 40.08
CA VAL A 15 -9.20 13.07 39.55
C VAL A 15 -10.42 12.34 38.96
N LEU A 16 -11.60 12.51 39.57
CA LEU A 16 -12.85 11.93 39.07
C LEU A 16 -13.33 12.58 37.76
N THR A 17 -13.18 13.90 37.59
CA THR A 17 -13.50 14.56 36.32
C THR A 17 -12.53 14.19 35.19
N LEU A 18 -11.26 13.92 35.50
CA LEU A 18 -10.28 13.51 34.50
C LEU A 18 -10.55 12.08 33.98
N MET A 19 -10.98 11.17 34.85
CA MET A 19 -11.35 9.80 34.46
C MET A 19 -12.67 9.73 33.67
N LEU A 20 -13.67 10.57 34.01
CA LEU A 20 -14.90 10.67 33.20
C LEU A 20 -14.67 11.33 31.84
N GLY A 21 -13.73 12.28 31.74
CA GLY A 21 -13.36 12.91 30.47
C GLY A 21 -12.79 11.92 29.46
N LEU A 22 -11.92 11.00 29.90
CA LEU A 22 -11.31 10.00 29.01
C LEU A 22 -12.29 8.91 28.53
N GLY A 23 -13.31 8.56 29.33
CA GLY A 23 -14.30 7.54 28.95
C GLY A 23 -15.30 7.98 27.88
N LEU A 24 -15.53 9.28 27.72
CA LEU A 24 -16.49 9.83 26.74
C LEU A 24 -15.90 10.02 25.34
N PHE A 25 -14.58 10.01 25.17
CA PHE A 25 -13.95 10.09 23.85
C PHE A 25 -13.93 8.75 23.10
N VAL A 26 -14.16 7.63 23.77
CA VAL A 26 -14.15 6.30 23.12
C VAL A 26 -15.51 5.97 22.49
N ASN A 27 -16.61 6.48 23.03
CA ASN A 27 -17.97 6.20 22.54
C ASN A 27 -18.54 7.26 21.57
N ALA A 28 -17.77 8.28 21.21
CA ALA A 28 -18.17 9.31 20.23
C ALA A 28 -17.50 9.14 18.85
N MET A 29 -16.83 8.01 18.61
CA MET A 29 -16.29 7.62 17.29
C MET A 29 -17.22 6.66 16.52
N GLU A 30 -18.49 6.55 16.93
CA GLU A 30 -19.50 5.75 16.23
C GLU A 30 -20.67 6.62 15.76
N LYS A 31 -20.41 7.80 15.19
CA LYS A 31 -21.42 8.50 14.38
C LYS A 31 -20.81 9.66 13.62
N ASP A 32 -20.93 9.59 12.30
CA ASP A 32 -20.74 10.69 11.34
C ASP A 32 -19.30 11.22 11.18
N GLY A 33 -18.55 10.52 10.33
CA GLY A 33 -17.26 10.96 9.80
C GLY A 33 -17.06 10.48 8.37
N GLY A 34 -17.96 10.88 7.46
CA GLY A 34 -17.60 10.95 6.05
C GLY A 34 -16.46 11.97 5.87
N ALA A 35 -15.49 11.60 5.05
CA ALA A 35 -14.31 12.36 4.61
C ALA A 35 -13.03 12.22 5.46
N ALA A 36 -12.00 11.73 4.76
CA ALA A 36 -10.57 11.83 5.05
C ALA A 36 -10.02 10.97 6.20
N THR A 37 -10.10 9.65 6.01
CA THR A 37 -8.90 8.83 6.28
C THR A 37 -8.49 8.22 4.95
N GLU A 38 -7.91 9.04 4.07
CA GLU A 38 -6.91 8.52 3.14
C GLU A 38 -5.80 7.96 4.02
N ALA A 39 -5.95 6.69 4.35
CA ALA A 39 -4.83 5.87 4.72
C ALA A 39 -3.74 6.17 3.69
N ASN A 40 -2.55 6.48 4.20
CA ASN A 40 -1.31 6.61 3.44
C ASN A 40 -0.98 5.21 2.87
N GLN A 41 -1.84 4.70 1.98
CA GLN A 41 -1.64 3.48 1.23
C GLN A 41 -0.52 3.80 0.24
N PRO A 42 0.54 2.98 0.17
CA PRO A 42 1.51 3.10 -0.91
C PRO A 42 0.72 3.12 -2.22
N THR A 43 0.80 4.23 -2.96
CA THR A 43 0.12 4.34 -4.24
C THR A 43 0.90 3.46 -5.21
N GLU A 44 0.40 2.26 -5.48
CA GLU A 44 1.01 1.38 -6.47
C GLU A 44 0.93 2.04 -7.85
N VAL A 45 2.05 2.03 -8.57
CA VAL A 45 2.14 2.49 -9.95
C VAL A 45 2.40 1.31 -10.88
N PRO A 46 1.90 1.34 -12.12
CA PRO A 46 2.19 0.31 -13.10
C PRO A 46 3.61 0.48 -13.63
N TYR A 47 4.39 -0.60 -13.57
CA TYR A 47 5.64 -0.76 -14.28
C TYR A 47 5.41 -1.65 -15.49
N TYR A 48 5.49 -1.08 -16.69
CA TYR A 48 5.33 -1.74 -17.96
C TYR A 48 6.63 -2.41 -18.38
N TYR A 49 6.53 -3.61 -18.93
CA TYR A 49 7.67 -4.27 -19.54
C TYR A 49 7.98 -3.60 -20.90
N THR A 50 9.26 -3.31 -21.14
CA THR A 50 9.78 -2.67 -22.36
C THR A 50 11.01 -3.41 -22.90
N GLY A 51 11.21 -4.66 -22.49
CA GLY A 51 12.33 -5.48 -22.92
C GLY A 51 12.05 -6.26 -24.22
N PRO A 52 12.89 -7.27 -24.55
CA PRO A 52 12.73 -8.10 -25.74
C PRO A 52 11.40 -8.88 -25.78
N GLU A 53 10.92 -9.19 -26.99
CA GLU A 53 9.65 -9.92 -27.24
C GLU A 53 9.67 -11.41 -26.87
N ALA A 54 10.85 -11.98 -26.60
CA ALA A 54 10.97 -13.37 -26.15
C ALA A 54 11.85 -13.41 -24.89
N PRO A 55 11.35 -12.89 -23.76
CA PRO A 55 12.16 -12.69 -22.59
C PRO A 55 12.47 -14.01 -21.89
N ASP A 56 13.70 -14.18 -21.44
CA ASP A 56 14.02 -15.18 -20.42
C ASP A 56 13.82 -14.60 -19.01
N LEU A 57 14.06 -15.42 -17.97
CA LEU A 57 13.93 -14.95 -16.60
C LEU A 57 14.88 -13.79 -16.27
N ALA A 58 16.09 -13.78 -16.85
CA ALA A 58 17.06 -12.73 -16.60
C ALA A 58 16.62 -11.40 -17.24
N ASP A 59 16.02 -11.45 -18.42
CA ASP A 59 15.40 -10.27 -19.06
C ASP A 59 14.27 -9.69 -18.21
N LEU A 60 13.42 -10.55 -17.65
CA LEU A 60 12.32 -10.13 -16.77
C LEU A 60 12.81 -9.59 -15.42
N GLN A 61 13.92 -10.14 -14.89
CA GLN A 61 14.51 -9.71 -13.62
C GLN A 61 15.37 -8.44 -13.75
N ASN A 62 15.69 -8.03 -14.97
CA ASN A 62 16.43 -6.81 -15.23
C ASN A 62 15.50 -5.59 -15.14
N LEU A 63 15.65 -4.80 -14.07
CA LEU A 63 14.91 -3.54 -13.87
C LEU A 63 15.00 -2.58 -15.06
N GLY A 64 16.10 -2.61 -15.82
CA GLY A 64 16.25 -1.75 -17.01
C GLY A 64 15.25 -2.03 -18.14
N ASN A 65 14.57 -3.19 -18.09
CA ASN A 65 13.51 -3.56 -19.02
C ASN A 65 12.11 -3.19 -18.50
N TRP A 66 12.01 -2.40 -17.43
CA TRP A 66 10.74 -1.94 -16.85
C TRP A 66 10.67 -0.42 -16.81
N SER A 67 9.50 0.13 -17.11
CA SER A 67 9.28 1.57 -17.19
C SER A 67 7.90 1.93 -16.67
N THR A 68 7.75 3.10 -16.04
CA THR A 68 6.42 3.64 -15.69
C THR A 68 5.67 4.21 -16.91
N SER A 69 6.31 4.20 -18.08
CA SER A 69 5.71 4.63 -19.35
C SER A 69 5.54 3.43 -20.28
N GLN A 70 4.31 3.23 -20.76
CA GLN A 70 4.02 2.16 -21.71
C GLN A 70 4.50 2.52 -23.11
N GLU A 71 5.25 1.62 -23.74
CA GLU A 71 5.54 1.73 -25.16
C GLU A 71 4.29 1.41 -26.00
N PRO A 72 3.83 2.32 -26.87
CA PRO A 72 2.53 2.18 -27.54
C PRO A 72 2.45 0.99 -28.51
N ASN A 73 3.60 0.50 -28.99
CA ASN A 73 3.70 -0.61 -29.94
C ASN A 73 4.16 -1.92 -29.28
N HIS A 74 4.36 -1.95 -27.96
CA HIS A 74 4.80 -3.16 -27.28
C HIS A 74 3.64 -4.15 -27.15
N THR A 75 3.87 -5.38 -27.60
CA THR A 75 2.87 -6.46 -27.55
C THR A 75 3.14 -7.31 -26.32
N CYS A 76 2.09 -7.58 -25.54
CA CYS A 76 2.16 -8.33 -24.29
C CYS A 76 0.82 -9.02 -24.00
N GLY A 77 0.78 -9.96 -23.05
CA GLY A 77 -0.45 -10.64 -22.62
C GLY A 77 -0.63 -12.05 -23.21
N GLU A 78 -1.81 -12.64 -23.05
CA GLU A 78 -2.08 -14.10 -23.06
C GLU A 78 -1.57 -14.92 -24.27
N GLU A 79 -1.36 -14.31 -25.43
CA GLU A 79 -0.81 -15.01 -26.61
C GLU A 79 0.73 -14.93 -26.70
N SER A 80 1.36 -14.24 -25.74
CA SER A 80 2.80 -14.00 -25.65
C SER A 80 3.28 -14.30 -24.23
N ASP A 81 4.45 -14.93 -24.08
CA ASP A 81 5.10 -15.13 -22.77
C ASP A 81 5.72 -13.81 -22.23
N ILE A 82 5.06 -12.68 -22.48
CA ILE A 82 5.53 -11.32 -22.20
C ILE A 82 4.56 -10.67 -21.19
N PRO A 83 5.03 -10.30 -19.98
CA PRO A 83 4.21 -9.58 -19.02
C PRO A 83 3.89 -8.17 -19.53
N CYS A 84 2.68 -7.68 -19.30
CA CYS A 84 2.32 -6.33 -19.71
C CYS A 84 2.82 -5.28 -18.71
N PHE A 85 2.46 -5.47 -17.45
CA PHE A 85 2.87 -4.61 -16.35
C PHE A 85 2.81 -5.34 -15.02
N ILE A 86 3.51 -4.82 -14.03
CA ILE A 86 3.43 -5.24 -12.62
C ILE A 86 3.15 -3.99 -11.78
N MET A 87 2.22 -4.11 -10.83
CA MET A 87 1.95 -3.05 -9.86
C MET A 87 2.98 -3.10 -8.74
N ALA A 88 3.61 -1.96 -8.45
CA ALA A 88 4.50 -1.81 -7.32
C ALA A 88 4.48 -0.38 -6.78
N ASP A 89 4.70 -0.23 -5.48
CA ASP A 89 4.79 1.05 -4.78
C ASP A 89 6.12 1.79 -5.03
N SER A 90 7.13 1.08 -5.55
CA SER A 90 8.44 1.63 -5.91
C SER A 90 9.23 0.66 -6.79
N GLU A 91 10.30 1.15 -7.41
CA GLU A 91 11.25 0.33 -8.18
C GLU A 91 11.94 -0.72 -7.30
N THR A 92 12.16 -0.41 -6.02
CA THR A 92 12.74 -1.37 -5.05
C THR A 92 11.77 -2.51 -4.76
N SER A 93 10.48 -2.21 -4.65
CA SER A 93 9.42 -3.21 -4.44
C SER A 93 9.23 -4.08 -5.69
N LEU A 94 9.23 -3.46 -6.88
CA LEU A 94 9.26 -4.18 -8.15
C LEU A 94 10.45 -5.14 -8.20
N ASN A 95 11.66 -4.66 -7.91
CA ASN A 95 12.86 -5.50 -7.90
C ASN A 95 12.69 -6.69 -6.94
N SER A 96 12.17 -6.45 -5.74
CA SER A 96 11.95 -7.50 -4.75
C SER A 96 10.98 -8.57 -5.25
N LYS A 97 9.90 -8.18 -5.94
CA LYS A 97 8.95 -9.09 -6.60
C LYS A 97 9.63 -9.89 -7.72
N LEU A 98 10.38 -9.23 -8.59
CA LEU A 98 11.06 -9.87 -9.72
C LEU A 98 12.14 -10.87 -9.26
N GLN A 99 12.93 -10.51 -8.25
CA GLN A 99 13.98 -11.38 -7.72
C GLN A 99 13.44 -12.57 -6.91
N ALA A 100 12.16 -12.51 -6.48
CA ALA A 100 11.50 -13.64 -5.83
C ALA A 100 10.98 -14.69 -6.83
N ALA A 101 10.86 -14.33 -8.11
CA ALA A 101 10.44 -15.25 -9.17
C ALA A 101 11.53 -16.27 -9.49
N ASN A 102 11.15 -17.54 -9.63
CA ASN A 102 12.06 -18.66 -9.95
C ASN A 102 11.99 -19.06 -11.43
N ASN A 103 10.98 -18.60 -12.15
CA ASN A 103 10.74 -18.89 -13.55
C ASN A 103 9.87 -17.77 -14.18
N VAL A 104 9.80 -17.75 -15.52
CA VAL A 104 8.99 -16.78 -16.28
C VAL A 104 7.52 -16.80 -15.85
N GLY A 105 6.96 -17.98 -15.60
CA GLY A 105 5.57 -18.15 -15.15
C GLY A 105 5.28 -17.45 -13.82
N ASP A 106 6.22 -17.42 -12.88
CA ASP A 106 6.06 -16.69 -11.61
C ASP A 106 5.90 -15.19 -11.86
N VAL A 107 6.67 -14.62 -12.81
CA VAL A 107 6.56 -13.21 -13.20
C VAL A 107 5.25 -12.94 -13.93
N LEU A 108 4.83 -13.85 -14.82
CA LEU A 108 3.55 -13.74 -15.53
C LEU A 108 2.36 -13.80 -14.56
N ASN A 109 2.45 -14.57 -13.46
CA ASN A 109 1.42 -14.59 -12.42
C ASN A 109 1.33 -13.28 -11.62
N GLU A 110 2.45 -12.59 -11.42
CA GLU A 110 2.49 -11.25 -10.80
C GLU A 110 2.01 -10.16 -11.77
N SER A 111 2.03 -10.42 -13.08
CA SER A 111 1.44 -9.54 -14.07
C SER A 111 -0.07 -9.82 -14.16
N PRO A 112 -0.95 -8.90 -13.71
CA PRO A 112 -2.39 -9.16 -13.59
C PRO A 112 -3.13 -9.43 -14.91
N SER A 113 -2.43 -9.53 -16.05
CA SER A 113 -2.95 -10.11 -17.29
C SER A 113 -4.35 -9.63 -17.65
N ARG A 114 -4.49 -8.32 -17.80
CA ARG A 114 -5.42 -7.75 -18.77
C ARG A 114 -4.97 -6.33 -19.04
N ARG A 115 -4.71 -6.03 -20.31
CA ARG A 115 -5.16 -4.74 -20.86
C ARG A 115 -6.62 -4.64 -20.44
N GLU A 116 -6.92 -3.98 -19.33
CA GLU A 116 -8.30 -3.68 -18.97
C GLU A 116 -8.82 -2.77 -20.08
N ASN A 117 -9.56 -3.36 -21.03
CA ASN A 117 -10.19 -2.73 -22.17
C ASN A 117 -9.25 -2.36 -23.34
N GLN A 118 -9.20 -3.22 -24.35
CA GLN A 118 -9.41 -2.78 -25.73
C GLN A 118 -10.56 -3.55 -26.34
#